data_AF-A0A7X7J2V9-F1
#
_entry.id   AF-A0A7X7J2V9-F1
#
_cell.length_a   1.000
_cell.length_b   1.000
_cell.length_c   1.000
_cell.angle_alpha   90.00
_cell.angle_beta   90.00
_cell.angle_gamma   90.00
#
_symmetry.space_group_name_H-M   'P 1'
#
loop_
_entity.id
_entity.type
_entity.pdbx_description
1 polymer ?
#
loop_
_entity_poly.entity_id
_entity_poly.type
_entity_poly.pdbx_seq_one_letter_code
_entity_poly.pdbx_strand_id
1 'polypeptide(L)'
;LVEKRDQRRDGFVQVVRKAMQTRLGTDADEALKVLQQRGIQQKLAKQAIESAQRQGALTIFAVVDALTQMARNLVNAGDRTEADEKASALLALAV
;
A
#
# COMPACT_ATOMS: atom_id res chain seq x y z
N LEU A 1 -13.66 14.08 -23.19
CA LEU A 1 -13.13 12.77 -22.72
C LEU A 1 -11.67 12.84 -22.28
N VAL A 2 -10.84 13.70 -22.89
CA VAL A 2 -9.43 13.90 -22.49
C VAL A 2 -9.30 14.60 -21.13
N GLU A 3 -10.03 15.69 -20.89
CA GLU A 3 -9.95 16.47 -19.63
C GLU A 3 -10.28 15.66 -18.37
N LYS A 4 -11.34 14.83 -18.41
CA LYS A 4 -11.69 13.93 -17.29
C LYS A 4 -10.66 12.81 -17.06
N ARG A 5 -9.85 12.48 -18.06
CA ARG A 5 -8.77 11.49 -17.91
C ARG A 5 -7.55 12.14 -17.27
N ASP A 6 -7.21 13.36 -17.68
CA ASP A 6 -6.09 14.11 -17.13
C ASP A 6 -6.34 14.49 -15.66
N GLN A 7 -7.54 14.97 -15.32
CA GLN A 7 -7.93 15.23 -13.92
C GLN A 7 -7.82 14.00 -13.01
N ARG A 8 -8.21 12.81 -13.50
CA ARG A 8 -8.06 11.56 -12.73
C ARG A 8 -6.61 11.17 -12.54
N ARG A 9 -5.78 11.38 -13.58
CA ARG A 9 -4.35 11.12 -13.51
C ARG A 9 -3.67 12.07 -12.52
N ASP A 10 -4.02 13.35 -12.55
CA ASP A 10 -3.47 14.35 -11.64
C ASP A 10 -3.88 14.07 -10.18
N GLY A 11 -5.16 13.75 -9.95
CA GLY A 11 -5.64 13.35 -8.62
C GLY A 11 -4.93 12.11 -8.08
N PHE A 12 -4.74 11.10 -8.92
CA PHE A 12 -4.01 9.89 -8.53
C PHE A 12 -2.54 10.18 -8.20
N VAL A 13 -1.84 10.98 -9.02
CA VAL A 13 -0.46 11.37 -8.76
C VAL A 13 -0.33 12.12 -7.42
N GLN A 14 -1.30 12.97 -7.08
CA GLN A 14 -1.32 13.65 -5.78
C GLN A 14 -1.45 12.66 -4.61
N VAL A 15 -2.36 11.68 -4.72
CA VAL A 15 -2.53 10.62 -3.70
C VAL A 15 -1.23 9.83 -3.52
N VAL A 16 -0.57 9.44 -4.62
CA VAL A 16 0.70 8.70 -4.56
C VAL A 16 1.79 9.53 -3.88
N ARG A 17 1.95 10.81 -4.29
CA ARG A 17 2.93 11.71 -3.65
C ARG A 17 2.68 11.85 -2.16
N LYS A 18 1.41 11.95 -1.76
CA LYS A 18 1.03 12.04 -0.35
C LYS A 18 1.33 10.74 0.39
N ALA A 19 1.01 9.59 -0.19
CA ALA A 19 1.31 8.27 0.37
C ALA A 19 2.82 8.04 0.59
N MET A 20 3.69 8.67 -0.22
CA MET A 20 5.14 8.61 -0.05
C MET A 20 5.66 9.44 1.14
N GLN A 21 4.88 10.39 1.64
CA GLN A 21 5.27 11.27 2.75
C GLN A 21 4.54 10.94 4.06
N THR A 22 3.33 10.39 3.96
CA THR A 22 2.52 9.99 5.10
C THR A 22 2.99 8.65 5.66
N ARG A 23 3.32 8.64 6.96
CA ARG A 23 3.64 7.41 7.69
C ARG A 23 2.36 6.60 7.94
N LEU A 24 2.45 5.28 7.79
CA LEU A 24 1.33 4.37 8.04
C LEU A 24 1.02 4.24 9.54
N GLY A 25 2.02 4.50 10.39
CA GLY A 25 1.94 4.52 11.85
C GLY A 25 3.20 5.15 12.45
N THR A 26 3.17 5.41 13.75
CA THR A 26 4.33 5.89 14.51
C THR A 26 5.37 4.78 14.71
N ASP A 27 4.91 3.53 14.78
CA ASP A 27 5.75 2.34 14.92
C ASP A 27 5.19 1.13 14.14
N ALA A 28 5.87 0.00 14.24
CA ALA A 28 5.50 -1.25 13.58
C ALA A 28 4.20 -1.87 14.13
N ASP A 29 3.89 -1.68 15.41
CA ASP A 29 2.71 -2.26 16.04
C ASP A 29 1.44 -1.51 15.63
N GLU A 30 1.51 -0.18 15.55
CA GLU A 30 0.44 0.65 15.02
C GLU A 30 0.19 0.35 13.54
N ALA A 31 1.25 0.28 12.73
CA ALA A 31 1.13 -0.10 11.32
C ALA A 31 0.51 -1.49 11.16
N LEU A 32 0.87 -2.46 12.01
CA LEU A 32 0.29 -3.80 11.98
C LEU A 32 -1.22 -3.78 12.23
N LYS A 33 -1.67 -3.00 13.22
CA LYS A 33 -3.10 -2.84 13.53
C LYS A 33 -3.85 -2.25 12.33
N VAL A 34 -3.31 -1.20 11.71
CA VAL A 34 -3.91 -0.58 10.52
C VAL A 34 -4.06 -1.59 9.38
N LEU A 35 -3.02 -2.39 9.11
CA LEU A 35 -3.05 -3.40 8.06
C LEU A 35 -4.07 -4.51 8.34
N GLN A 36 -4.16 -4.97 9.60
CA GLN A 36 -5.14 -5.99 10.00
C GLN A 36 -6.58 -5.48 9.88
N GLN A 37 -6.85 -4.22 10.26
CA GLN A 37 -8.17 -3.59 10.07
C GLN A 37 -8.59 -3.50 8.61
N ARG A 38 -7.62 -3.48 7.69
CA ARG A 38 -7.84 -3.46 6.24
C ARG A 38 -7.84 -4.86 5.61
N GLY A 39 -7.87 -5.91 6.42
CA GLY A 39 -7.98 -7.30 5.95
C GLY A 39 -6.68 -7.90 5.44
N ILE A 40 -5.53 -7.28 5.73
CA ILE A 40 -4.22 -7.87 5.42
C ILE A 40 -3.89 -8.91 6.49
N GLN A 41 -3.55 -10.12 6.06
CA GLN A 41 -3.17 -11.20 6.95
C GLN A 41 -1.93 -10.83 7.77
N GLN A 42 -1.90 -11.22 9.05
CA GLN A 42 -0.84 -10.81 9.99
C GLN A 42 0.58 -11.13 9.50
N LYS A 43 0.79 -12.32 8.94
CA LYS A 43 2.11 -12.74 8.42
C LYS A 43 2.57 -11.83 7.28
N LEU A 44 1.67 -11.57 6.34
CA LEU A 44 1.91 -10.69 5.19
C LEU A 44 2.17 -9.25 5.64
N ALA A 45 1.37 -8.74 6.60
CA ALA A 45 1.54 -7.41 7.17
C ALA A 45 2.93 -7.22 7.82
N LYS A 46 3.38 -8.20 8.63
CA LYS A 46 4.72 -8.15 9.25
C LYS A 46 5.84 -8.12 8.21
N GLN A 47 5.75 -8.98 7.20
CA GLN A 47 6.74 -9.01 6.11
C GLN A 47 6.77 -7.71 5.31
N ALA A 48 5.61 -7.10 5.06
CA ALA A 48 5.52 -5.81 4.38
C ALA A 48 6.10 -4.67 5.23
N ILE A 49 5.83 -4.63 6.54
CA ILE A 49 6.39 -3.65 7.46
C ILE A 49 7.92 -3.78 7.52
N GLU A 50 8.45 -4.99 7.66
CA GLU A 50 9.90 -5.22 7.65
C GLU A 50 10.54 -4.79 6.33
N SER A 51 9.90 -5.06 5.19
CA SER A 51 10.39 -4.62 3.88
C SER A 51 10.40 -3.10 3.77
N ALA A 52 9.30 -2.44 4.16
CA ALA A 52 9.19 -0.98 4.16
C ALA A 52 10.22 -0.31 5.09
N GLN A 53 10.48 -0.89 6.26
CA GLN A 53 11.51 -0.40 7.18
C GLN A 53 12.93 -0.52 6.59
N ARG A 54 13.23 -1.63 5.88
CA ARG A 54 14.52 -1.78 5.19
C ARG A 54 14.71 -0.77 4.05
N GLN A 55 13.62 -0.31 3.43
CA GLN A 55 13.64 0.75 2.42
C GLN A 55 13.78 2.17 3.01
N GLY A 56 13.79 2.29 4.35
CA GLY A 56 14.17 3.51 5.07
C GLY A 56 13.02 4.26 5.75
N ALA A 57 11.77 4.08 5.31
CA ALA A 57 10.63 4.75 5.93
C ALA A 57 9.33 3.91 5.86
N LEU A 58 8.61 3.85 6.98
CA LEU A 58 7.32 3.17 7.10
C LEU A 58 6.16 4.05 6.57
N THR A 59 6.27 4.43 5.30
CA THR A 59 5.24 5.25 4.62
C THR A 59 4.14 4.36 4.06
N ILE A 60 2.96 4.94 3.83
CA ILE A 60 1.85 4.22 3.18
C ILE A 60 2.32 3.63 1.86
N PHE A 61 3.03 4.43 1.05
CA PHE A 61 3.56 3.97 -0.23
C PHE A 61 4.55 2.81 -0.09
N ALA A 62 5.49 2.88 0.85
CA ALA A 62 6.48 1.80 1.05
C ALA A 62 5.82 0.47 1.43
N VAL A 63 4.73 0.53 2.22
CA VAL A 63 3.97 -0.67 2.59
C VAL A 63 3.14 -1.21 1.41
N VAL A 64 2.53 -0.34 0.60
CA VAL A 64 1.86 -0.75 -0.64
C VAL A 64 2.84 -1.39 -1.62
N ASP A 65 4.01 -0.77 -1.82
CA ASP A 65 5.06 -1.30 -2.69
C ASP A 65 5.54 -2.68 -2.20
N ALA A 66 5.78 -2.84 -0.90
CA ALA A 66 6.14 -4.13 -0.33
C ALA A 66 5.07 -5.21 -0.55
N LEU A 67 3.79 -4.87 -0.32
CA LEU A 67 2.67 -5.80 -0.53
C LEU A 67 2.53 -6.22 -2.01
N THR A 68 2.61 -5.26 -2.93
CA THR A 68 2.52 -5.54 -4.38
C THR A 68 3.74 -6.32 -4.87
N GLN A 69 4.94 -6.05 -4.35
CA GLN A 69 6.13 -6.85 -4.63
C GLN A 69 5.95 -8.30 -4.18
N MET A 70 5.35 -8.54 -3.02
CA MET A 70 5.06 -9.88 -2.51
C MET A 70 3.97 -10.59 -3.34
N ALA A 71 2.95 -9.86 -3.78
CA ALA A 71 1.87 -10.40 -4.62
C ALA A 71 2.39 -10.93 -5.97
N ARG A 72 3.53 -10.44 -6.48
CA ARG A 72 4.17 -10.97 -7.69
C ARG A 72 4.58 -12.45 -7.59
N ASN A 73 4.73 -12.99 -6.39
CA ASN A 73 5.06 -14.41 -6.18
C ASN A 73 3.82 -15.32 -6.22
N LEU A 74 2.61 -14.75 -6.30
CA LEU A 74 1.37 -15.52 -6.42
C LEU A 74 1.23 -16.03 -7.86
N VAL A 75 1.15 -17.35 -8.01
CA VAL A 75 1.03 -18.03 -9.31
C VAL A 75 -0.34 -17.73 -9.95
N ASN A 76 -1.39 -17.72 -9.14
CA ASN A 76 -2.75 -17.50 -9.62
C ASN A 76 -3.01 -16.01 -9.81
N ALA A 77 -3.45 -15.64 -11.02
CA ALA A 77 -3.75 -14.24 -11.35
C ALA A 77 -4.91 -13.67 -10.52
N GLY A 78 -5.88 -14.49 -10.12
CA GLY A 78 -6.99 -14.09 -9.24
C GLY A 78 -6.50 -13.66 -7.86
N ASP A 79 -5.70 -14.52 -7.22
CA ASP A 79 -5.11 -14.24 -5.90
C ASP A 79 -4.23 -12.98 -5.92
N ARG A 80 -3.44 -12.81 -6.99
CA ARG A 80 -2.64 -11.59 -7.18
C ARG A 80 -3.51 -10.34 -7.32
N THR A 81 -4.59 -10.43 -8.08
CA THR A 81 -5.52 -9.31 -8.27
C THR A 81 -6.17 -8.90 -6.95
N GLU A 82 -6.64 -9.88 -6.15
CA GLU A 82 -7.22 -9.60 -4.83
C GLU A 82 -6.17 -8.99 -3.87
N ALA A 83 -4.94 -9.49 -3.91
CA ALA A 83 -3.85 -8.95 -3.10
C ALA A 83 -3.49 -7.50 -3.49
N ASP A 84 -3.38 -7.22 -4.79
CA ASP A 84 -3.10 -5.88 -5.32
C ASP A 84 -4.25 -4.90 -5.03
N GLU A 85 -5.50 -5.35 -5.10
CA GLU A 85 -6.67 -4.55 -4.72
C GLU A 85 -6.58 -4.14 -3.23
N LYS A 86 -6.37 -5.11 -2.33
CA LYS A 86 -6.22 -4.83 -0.90
C LYS A 86 -5.04 -3.91 -0.59
N ALA A 87 -3.92 -4.09 -1.28
CA ALA A 87 -2.76 -3.21 -1.16
C ALA A 87 -3.11 -1.78 -1.62
N SER A 88 -3.71 -1.64 -2.80
CA SER A 88 -4.06 -0.33 -3.38
C SER A 88 -5.07 0.44 -2.52
N ALA A 89 -5.97 -0.25 -1.82
CA ALA A 89 -6.94 0.37 -0.90
C ALA A 89 -6.27 1.15 0.24
N LEU A 90 -5.02 0.82 0.60
CA LEU A 90 -4.26 1.57 1.61
C LEU A 90 -3.91 2.99 1.16
N LEU A 91 -3.85 3.26 -0.15
CA LEU A 91 -3.60 4.61 -0.66
C LEU A 91 -4.69 5.60 -0.24
N ALA A 92 -5.90 5.13 0.09
CA ALA A 92 -6.97 5.97 0.63
C ALA A 92 -6.65 6.55 2.03
N LEU A 93 -5.62 6.02 2.72
CA LEU A 93 -5.13 6.57 3.98
C LEU A 93 -4.24 7.81 3.77
N ALA A 94 -3.83 8.10 2.54
CA ALA A 94 -3.03 9.28 2.21
C ALA A 94 -3.96 10.50 2.09
N VAL A 95 -4.45 10.99 3.23
CA VAL A 95 -5.40 12.11 3.33
C VAL A 95 -4.72 13.42 3.53
#